data_AF-A0AAJ2PNW0-F1
#
_entry.id   AF-A0AAJ2PNW0-F1
#
_cell.length_a   1.000
_cell.length_b   1.000
_cell.length_c   1.000
_cell.angle_alpha   90.00
_cell.angle_beta   90.00
_cell.angle_gamma   90.00
#
_symmetry.space_group_name_H-M   'P 1'
#
loop_
_entity.id
_entity.type
_entity.pdbx_description
1 polymer ?
#
loop_
_entity_poly.entity_id
_entity_poly.type
_entity_poly.pdbx_seq_one_letter_code
_entity_poly.pdbx_strand_id
1 'polypeptide(L)'
;MDKAPAGRKPYLAGGAEFAALYDVKRLQVSQWISRDHSLDYRYAKIISGSPYWLLQFVKGFGETTPRPKQLNQAELERLTKEQDPGYWVREIEQLPPLVGQAELVALFRLPSGALLRKAMGTGRFRPADYNLSGSPIWLLEPVVADAPALQAGARGVDWVIDEEVLAALRDGSYDGPGSRIVPRGKAANKVAE
;
A
#
# COMPACT_ATOMS: atom_id res chain seq x y z
N MET A 1 -0.02 -2.71 24.05
CA MET A 1 -0.14 -2.39 22.61
C MET A 1 0.95 -1.39 22.31
N ASP A 2 2.04 -1.83 21.68
CA ASP A 2 3.14 -0.95 21.35
C ASP A 2 2.67 0.04 20.28
N LYS A 3 2.59 1.32 20.66
CA LYS A 3 2.45 2.45 19.72
C LYS A 3 3.52 2.30 18.64
N ALA A 4 3.15 2.45 17.38
CA ALA A 4 4.11 2.52 16.28
C ALA A 4 5.24 3.48 16.69
N PRO A 5 6.51 3.04 16.72
CA PRO A 5 7.60 3.88 17.19
C PRO A 5 7.70 5.12 16.31
N ALA A 6 7.76 6.30 16.94
CA ALA A 6 7.67 7.59 16.25
C ALA A 6 8.67 7.68 15.08
N GLY A 7 8.15 7.99 13.89
CA GLY A 7 8.95 8.20 12.68
C GLY A 7 9.44 6.93 11.96
N ARG A 8 9.10 5.73 12.42
CA ARG A 8 9.41 4.47 11.72
C ARG A 8 8.20 3.98 10.92
N LYS A 9 8.46 3.30 9.81
CA LYS A 9 7.42 2.73 8.94
C LYS A 9 7.52 1.19 8.87
N PRO A 10 6.40 0.44 8.81
CA PRO A 10 6.47 -1.02 8.76
C PRO A 10 7.17 -1.49 7.48
N TYR A 11 7.92 -2.59 7.55
CA TYR A 11 8.50 -3.18 6.35
C TYR A 11 7.44 -3.89 5.52
N LEU A 12 7.29 -3.48 4.27
CA LEU A 12 6.27 -3.94 3.33
C LEU A 12 6.88 -4.40 2.00
N ALA A 13 6.13 -5.19 1.26
CA ALA A 13 6.45 -5.59 -0.10
C ALA A 13 5.19 -5.54 -0.97
N GLY A 14 5.31 -5.00 -2.19
CA GLY A 14 4.32 -5.21 -3.25
C GLY A 14 4.68 -6.45 -4.08
N GLY A 15 3.92 -6.68 -5.16
CA GLY A 15 4.12 -7.85 -6.01
C GLY A 15 5.47 -7.89 -6.76
N ALA A 16 6.08 -6.75 -7.05
CA ALA A 16 7.42 -6.69 -7.65
C ALA A 16 8.51 -7.06 -6.64
N GLU A 17 8.41 -6.55 -5.42
CA GLU A 17 9.35 -6.83 -4.33
C GLU A 17 9.22 -8.31 -3.88
N PHE A 18 7.99 -8.83 -3.79
CA PHE A 18 7.74 -10.25 -3.53
C PHE A 18 8.40 -11.12 -4.62
N ALA A 19 8.22 -10.76 -5.88
CA ALA A 19 8.83 -11.51 -6.99
C ALA A 19 10.36 -11.51 -6.92
N ALA A 20 10.97 -10.36 -6.61
CA ALA A 20 12.41 -10.22 -6.46
C ALA A 20 12.98 -11.06 -5.30
N LEU A 21 12.28 -11.12 -4.16
CA LEU A 21 12.68 -11.92 -3.00
C LEU A 21 12.78 -13.43 -3.25
N TYR A 22 12.18 -13.93 -4.33
CA TYR A 22 12.20 -15.33 -4.72
C TYR A 22 12.78 -15.57 -6.12
N ASP A 23 13.46 -14.56 -6.69
CA ASP A 23 14.06 -14.60 -8.03
C ASP A 23 13.08 -15.05 -9.14
N VAL A 24 11.82 -14.63 -9.03
CA VAL A 24 10.77 -14.91 -10.02
C VAL A 24 10.27 -13.64 -10.70
N LYS A 25 9.45 -13.81 -11.74
CA LYS A 25 8.75 -12.69 -12.40
C LYS A 25 7.49 -12.33 -11.62
N ARG A 26 7.07 -11.06 -11.69
CA ARG A 26 5.80 -10.57 -11.10
C ARG A 26 4.57 -11.41 -11.52
N LEU A 27 4.56 -11.90 -12.75
CA LEU A 27 3.50 -12.79 -13.25
C LEU A 27 3.40 -14.10 -12.44
N GLN A 28 4.53 -14.61 -11.93
CA GLN A 28 4.56 -15.82 -11.10
C GLN A 28 3.85 -15.58 -9.77
N VAL A 29 4.02 -14.41 -9.15
CA VAL A 29 3.29 -14.02 -7.93
C VAL A 29 1.79 -13.98 -8.19
N SER A 30 1.37 -13.44 -9.35
CA SER A 30 -0.04 -13.47 -9.74
C SER A 30 -0.57 -14.89 -9.94
N GLN A 31 0.26 -15.82 -10.44
CA GLN A 31 -0.12 -17.24 -10.58
C GLN A 31 -0.24 -17.95 -9.24
N TRP A 32 0.62 -17.61 -8.25
CA TRP A 32 0.49 -18.14 -6.89
C TRP A 32 -0.86 -17.79 -6.26
N ILE A 33 -1.43 -16.65 -6.64
CA ILE A 33 -2.75 -16.20 -6.20
C ILE A 33 -3.87 -16.89 -6.96
N SER A 34 -3.87 -16.79 -8.29
CA SER A 34 -5.05 -17.14 -9.09
C SER A 34 -5.11 -18.59 -9.54
N ARG A 35 -3.97 -19.27 -9.66
CA ARG A 35 -3.87 -20.62 -10.24
C ARG A 35 -3.48 -21.66 -9.21
N ASP A 36 -2.42 -21.36 -8.46
CA ASP A 36 -1.83 -22.34 -7.54
C ASP A 36 -2.51 -22.27 -6.16
N HIS A 37 -3.20 -21.16 -5.87
CA HIS A 37 -3.83 -20.86 -4.57
C HIS A 37 -2.89 -21.02 -3.37
N SER A 38 -1.59 -20.80 -3.60
CA SER A 38 -0.55 -20.86 -2.57
C SER A 38 -0.36 -19.52 -1.86
N LEU A 39 -0.79 -18.42 -2.49
CA LEU A 39 -0.81 -17.08 -1.92
C LEU A 39 -2.25 -16.54 -1.95
N ASP A 40 -2.69 -15.87 -0.90
CA ASP A 40 -4.06 -15.36 -0.79
C ASP A 40 -4.04 -13.88 -0.35
N TYR A 41 -5.04 -13.11 -0.80
CA TYR A 41 -5.20 -11.70 -0.43
C TYR A 41 -5.51 -11.47 1.04
N ARG A 42 -5.98 -12.48 1.79
CA ARG A 42 -6.12 -12.41 3.26
C ARG A 42 -4.80 -12.09 3.98
N TYR A 43 -3.66 -12.33 3.34
CA TYR A 43 -2.34 -12.00 3.87
C TYR A 43 -1.82 -10.64 3.38
N ALA A 44 -2.64 -9.90 2.62
CA ALA A 44 -2.30 -8.60 2.07
C ALA A 44 -3.22 -7.49 2.63
N LYS A 45 -2.67 -6.29 2.76
CA LYS A 45 -3.45 -5.06 2.80
C LYS A 45 -3.68 -4.59 1.36
N ILE A 46 -4.93 -4.29 1.01
CA ILE A 46 -5.26 -3.66 -0.27
C ILE A 46 -5.17 -2.15 -0.10
N ILE A 47 -4.40 -1.49 -0.97
CA ILE A 47 -4.23 -0.03 -0.98
C ILE A 47 -4.30 0.40 -2.44
N SER A 48 -5.21 1.32 -2.79
CA SER A 48 -5.41 1.80 -4.16
C SER A 48 -5.54 0.66 -5.19
N GLY A 49 -6.25 -0.40 -4.82
CA GLY A 49 -6.53 -1.56 -5.66
C GLY A 49 -5.36 -2.49 -5.91
N SER A 50 -4.26 -2.37 -5.16
CA SER A 50 -3.09 -3.25 -5.22
C SER A 50 -2.83 -3.94 -3.88
N PRO A 51 -2.40 -5.22 -3.88
CA PRO A 51 -2.04 -5.94 -2.67
C PRO A 51 -0.62 -5.60 -2.21
N TYR A 52 -0.47 -5.41 -0.89
CA TYR A 52 0.81 -5.22 -0.21
C TYR A 52 0.88 -6.15 0.99
N TRP A 53 2.01 -6.83 1.14
CA TRP A 53 2.24 -7.81 2.19
C TRP A 53 3.23 -7.28 3.22
N LEU A 54 3.12 -7.78 4.44
CA LEU A 54 4.16 -7.62 5.45
C LEU A 54 5.44 -8.27 4.97
N LEU A 55 6.57 -7.58 5.04
CA LEU A 55 7.86 -8.17 4.64
C LEU A 55 8.18 -9.42 5.51
N GLN A 56 7.71 -9.45 6.76
CA GLN A 56 7.79 -10.63 7.64
C GLN A 56 7.09 -11.85 7.04
N PHE A 57 5.87 -11.67 6.52
CA PHE A 57 5.12 -12.75 5.87
C PHE A 57 5.85 -13.19 4.59
N VAL A 58 6.26 -12.24 3.76
CA VAL A 58 6.93 -12.54 2.49
C VAL A 58 8.24 -13.29 2.72
N LYS A 59 9.02 -12.94 3.74
CA LYS A 59 10.25 -13.64 4.14
C LYS A 59 10.01 -15.13 4.44
N GLY A 60 8.88 -15.46 5.09
CA GLY A 60 8.54 -16.83 5.49
C GLY A 60 7.77 -17.63 4.43
N PHE A 61 7.25 -16.97 3.39
CA PHE A 61 6.38 -17.61 2.39
C PHE A 61 6.99 -18.85 1.74
N GLY A 62 8.29 -18.87 1.47
CA GLY A 62 8.95 -20.00 0.83
C GLY A 62 8.78 -21.30 1.59
N GLU A 63 8.75 -21.22 2.93
CA GLU A 63 8.59 -22.35 3.85
C GLU A 63 7.13 -22.84 3.93
N THR A 64 6.15 -22.02 3.56
CA THR A 64 4.72 -22.38 3.59
C THR A 64 4.27 -23.12 2.34
N THR A 65 5.15 -23.28 1.34
CA THR A 65 4.78 -23.90 0.06
C THR A 65 5.20 -25.37 0.00
N PRO A 66 4.47 -26.25 -0.74
CA PRO A 66 4.79 -27.68 -0.82
C PRO A 66 6.20 -27.99 -1.34
N ARG A 67 6.78 -27.06 -2.12
CA ARG A 67 8.18 -27.11 -2.56
C ARG A 67 8.87 -25.85 -2.04
N PRO A 68 9.72 -25.98 -1.00
CA PRO A 68 10.37 -24.82 -0.40
C PRO A 68 11.04 -23.92 -1.42
N LYS A 69 10.81 -22.61 -1.30
CA LYS A 69 11.43 -21.60 -2.16
C LYS A 69 12.57 -20.95 -1.39
N GLN A 70 13.72 -20.82 -2.04
CA GLN A 70 14.85 -20.12 -1.44
C GLN A 70 14.58 -18.61 -1.47
N LEU A 71 14.81 -17.97 -0.34
CA LEU A 71 14.73 -16.54 -0.19
C LEU A 71 16.03 -15.90 -0.67
N ASN A 72 15.93 -14.88 -1.50
CA ASN A 72 17.06 -14.03 -1.86
C ASN A 72 17.37 -13.08 -0.68
N GLN A 73 18.38 -13.44 0.11
CA GLN A 73 18.77 -12.69 1.31
C GLN A 73 19.34 -11.30 0.99
N ALA A 74 20.05 -11.15 -0.13
CA ALA A 74 20.58 -9.85 -0.56
C ALA A 74 19.46 -8.87 -0.91
N GLU A 75 18.40 -9.38 -1.55
CA GLU A 75 17.21 -8.58 -1.85
C GLU A 75 16.45 -8.20 -0.59
N LEU A 76 16.36 -9.09 0.40
CA LEU A 76 15.76 -8.77 1.70
C LEU A 76 16.50 -7.62 2.40
N GLU A 77 17.83 -7.66 2.40
CA GLU A 77 18.66 -6.61 2.98
C GLU A 77 18.50 -5.28 2.24
N ARG A 78 18.46 -5.30 0.90
CA ARG A 78 18.21 -4.13 0.07
C ARG A 78 16.85 -3.49 0.41
N LEU A 79 15.77 -4.28 0.43
CA LEU A 79 14.42 -3.80 0.71
C LEU A 79 14.28 -3.24 2.13
N THR A 80 14.93 -3.87 3.11
CA THR A 80 14.95 -3.39 4.51
C THR A 80 15.66 -2.04 4.60
N LYS A 81 16.78 -1.88 3.90
CA LYS A 81 17.57 -0.63 3.87
C LYS A 81 16.82 0.52 3.19
N GLU A 82 16.11 0.25 2.09
CA GLU A 82 15.31 1.27 1.39
C GLU A 82 14.12 1.78 2.20
N GLN A 83 13.66 0.97 3.16
CA GLN A 83 12.55 1.31 4.03
C GLN A 83 13.00 1.80 5.40
N ASP A 84 14.29 2.00 5.61
CA ASP A 84 14.83 2.53 6.85
C ASP A 84 14.51 4.04 7.00
N PRO A 85 14.13 4.54 8.19
CA PRO A 85 13.92 3.82 9.44
C PRO A 85 12.62 3.00 9.42
N GLY A 86 12.73 1.68 9.58
CA GLY A 86 11.58 0.78 9.48
C GLY A 86 11.47 -0.22 10.63
N TYR A 87 10.38 -1.00 10.68
CA TYR A 87 10.18 -2.03 11.72
C TYR A 87 9.41 -3.25 11.20
N TRP A 88 9.69 -4.40 11.82
CA TRP A 88 9.01 -5.65 11.51
C TRP A 88 7.62 -5.69 12.16
N VAL A 89 6.63 -6.06 11.38
CA VAL A 89 5.24 -6.26 11.81
C VAL A 89 4.84 -7.70 11.51
N ARG A 90 4.11 -8.33 12.42
CA ARG A 90 3.72 -9.75 12.28
C ARG A 90 2.32 -9.90 11.71
N GLU A 91 1.40 -9.05 12.13
CA GLU A 91 -0.02 -9.14 11.78
C GLU A 91 -0.49 -7.88 11.03
N ILE A 92 -1.42 -8.04 10.09
CA ILE A 92 -1.88 -6.94 9.23
C ILE A 92 -2.63 -5.89 10.06
N GLU A 93 -3.32 -6.33 11.11
CA GLU A 93 -4.07 -5.51 12.05
C GLU A 93 -3.17 -4.58 12.87
N GLN A 94 -1.86 -4.85 12.91
CA GLN A 94 -0.86 -3.99 13.55
C GLN A 94 -0.33 -2.91 12.61
N LEU A 95 -0.70 -2.93 11.32
CA LEU A 95 -0.30 -1.88 10.41
C LEU A 95 -0.95 -0.55 10.81
N PRO A 96 -0.19 0.55 10.77
CA PRO A 96 -0.81 1.87 10.80
C PRO A 96 -1.71 2.02 9.57
N PRO A 97 -2.70 2.93 9.61
CA PRO A 97 -3.47 3.25 8.43
C PRO A 97 -2.55 3.74 7.29
N LEU A 98 -2.65 3.07 6.15
CA LEU A 98 -1.89 3.34 4.93
C LEU A 98 -2.84 3.74 3.82
N VAL A 99 -2.42 4.70 3.01
CA VAL A 99 -3.22 5.25 1.91
C VAL A 99 -2.41 5.35 0.63
N GLY A 100 -3.06 5.10 -0.51
CA GLY A 100 -2.54 5.39 -1.84
C GLY A 100 -3.31 6.53 -2.49
N GLN A 101 -3.15 6.69 -3.79
CA GLN A 101 -3.76 7.81 -4.52
C GLN A 101 -5.29 7.81 -4.51
N ALA A 102 -5.93 6.64 -4.58
CA ALA A 102 -7.39 6.54 -4.61
C ALA A 102 -7.99 6.97 -3.26
N GLU A 103 -7.41 6.47 -2.16
CA GLU A 103 -7.82 6.85 -0.80
C GLU A 103 -7.56 8.34 -0.54
N LEU A 104 -6.43 8.89 -1.00
CA LEU A 104 -6.13 10.32 -0.86
C LEU A 104 -7.09 11.22 -1.65
N VAL A 105 -7.51 10.81 -2.85
CA VAL A 105 -8.52 11.54 -3.62
C VAL A 105 -9.85 11.59 -2.87
N ALA A 106 -10.25 10.47 -2.26
CA ALA A 106 -11.45 10.43 -1.42
C ALA A 106 -11.29 11.28 -0.14
N LEU A 107 -10.18 11.13 0.57
CA LEU A 107 -9.87 11.85 1.82
C LEU A 107 -9.93 13.37 1.64
N PHE A 108 -9.41 13.89 0.53
CA PHE A 108 -9.40 15.34 0.26
C PHE A 108 -10.56 15.80 -0.64
N ARG A 109 -11.55 14.95 -0.89
CA ARG A 109 -12.69 15.22 -1.80
C ARG A 109 -12.27 15.80 -3.15
N LEU A 110 -11.14 15.34 -3.68
CA LEU A 110 -10.60 15.90 -4.91
C LEU A 110 -11.47 15.50 -6.10
N PRO A 111 -11.80 16.43 -7.02
CA PRO A 111 -12.60 16.11 -8.20
C PRO A 111 -11.90 15.14 -9.15
N SER A 112 -10.58 15.02 -9.07
CA SER A 112 -9.81 14.01 -9.82
C SER A 112 -8.43 13.75 -9.20
N GLY A 113 -7.88 12.58 -9.49
CA GLY A 113 -6.48 12.25 -9.16
C GLY A 113 -5.43 13.06 -9.94
N ALA A 114 -5.81 13.89 -10.91
CA ALA A 114 -4.86 14.76 -11.61
C ALA A 114 -4.33 15.88 -10.69
N LEU A 115 -5.18 16.40 -9.80
CA LEU A 115 -4.79 17.44 -8.83
C LEU A 115 -3.78 16.91 -7.83
N LEU A 116 -4.02 15.70 -7.30
CA LEU A 116 -3.07 15.02 -6.41
C LEU A 116 -1.73 14.80 -7.10
N ARG A 117 -1.74 14.23 -8.31
CA ARG A 117 -0.50 14.00 -9.09
C ARG A 117 0.26 15.30 -9.38
N LYS A 118 -0.45 16.39 -9.69
CA LYS A 118 0.18 17.71 -9.88
C LYS A 118 0.85 18.18 -8.59
N ALA A 119 0.16 18.10 -7.45
CA ALA A 119 0.73 18.51 -6.17
C ALA A 119 1.97 17.69 -5.79
N MET A 120 1.97 16.38 -6.07
CA MET A 120 3.15 15.53 -5.91
C MET A 120 4.28 15.95 -6.85
N GLY A 121 3.99 16.16 -8.13
CA GLY A 121 4.99 16.53 -9.14
C GLY A 121 5.63 17.90 -8.91
N THR A 122 4.93 18.82 -8.25
CA THR A 122 5.48 20.14 -7.88
C THR A 122 6.13 20.16 -6.49
N GLY A 123 6.23 19.01 -5.80
CA GLY A 123 6.79 18.94 -4.45
C GLY A 123 5.93 19.63 -3.38
N ARG A 124 4.67 19.93 -3.70
CA ARG A 124 3.73 20.58 -2.81
C ARG A 124 3.09 19.59 -1.84
N PHE A 125 2.90 18.36 -2.29
CA PHE A 125 2.47 17.26 -1.44
C PHE A 125 3.68 16.55 -0.85
N ARG A 126 3.52 15.99 0.35
CA ARG A 126 4.61 15.26 1.02
C ARG A 126 5.14 14.10 0.14
N PRO A 127 6.45 13.79 0.23
CA PRO A 127 6.99 12.58 -0.39
C PRO A 127 6.24 11.32 0.09
N ALA A 128 6.17 10.32 -0.78
CA ALA A 128 5.61 9.02 -0.42
C ALA A 128 6.51 8.32 0.59
N ASP A 129 5.89 7.70 1.61
CA ASP A 129 6.62 6.89 2.58
C ASP A 129 7.12 5.58 1.93
N TYR A 130 6.45 5.12 0.88
CA TYR A 130 6.89 4.00 0.06
C TYR A 130 6.71 4.26 -1.44
N ASN A 131 7.52 3.57 -2.24
CA ASN A 131 7.26 3.35 -3.66
C ASN A 131 7.38 1.84 -3.93
N LEU A 132 6.28 1.11 -3.80
CA LEU A 132 6.24 -0.35 -3.92
C LEU A 132 5.53 -0.75 -5.20
N SER A 133 6.16 -1.61 -5.99
CA SER A 133 5.63 -2.06 -7.28
C SER A 133 5.26 -0.91 -8.23
N GLY A 134 5.99 0.20 -8.13
CA GLY A 134 5.80 1.43 -8.90
C GLY A 134 4.65 2.32 -8.42
N SER A 135 4.07 2.03 -7.26
CA SER A 135 2.95 2.80 -6.68
C SER A 135 3.38 3.51 -5.39
N PRO A 136 3.13 4.83 -5.27
CA PRO A 136 3.42 5.56 -4.07
C PRO A 136 2.37 5.27 -2.98
N ILE A 137 2.83 5.12 -1.73
CA ILE A 137 2.00 4.86 -0.55
C ILE A 137 2.45 5.78 0.58
N TRP A 138 1.49 6.25 1.38
CA TRP A 138 1.72 7.12 2.52
C TRP A 138 1.13 6.51 3.79
N LEU A 139 1.74 6.86 4.92
CA LEU A 139 1.12 6.77 6.24
C LEU A 139 0.04 7.85 6.33
N LEU A 140 -1.13 7.51 6.86
CA LEU A 140 -2.26 8.42 6.95
C LEU A 140 -2.01 9.60 7.90
N GLU A 141 -1.56 9.34 9.13
CA GLU A 141 -1.43 10.39 10.15
C GLU A 141 -0.47 11.52 9.73
N PRO A 142 0.69 11.23 9.12
CA PRO A 142 1.54 12.29 8.58
C PRO A 142 0.88 13.10 7.45
N VAL A 143 0.07 12.48 6.58
CA VAL A 143 -0.71 13.21 5.56
C VAL A 143 -1.71 14.16 6.22
N VAL A 144 -2.43 13.68 7.23
CA VAL A 144 -3.43 14.46 7.97
C VAL A 144 -2.78 15.65 8.69
N ALA A 145 -1.61 15.43 9.29
CA ALA A 145 -0.84 16.50 9.94
C ALA A 145 -0.40 17.61 8.96
N ASP A 146 -0.13 17.26 7.70
CA ASP A 146 0.28 18.21 6.66
C ASP A 146 -0.89 18.96 6.02
N ALA A 147 -2.13 18.51 6.22
CA ALA A 147 -3.32 19.06 5.57
C ALA A 147 -3.53 20.57 5.80
N PRO A 148 -3.36 21.14 7.02
CA PRO A 148 -3.47 22.58 7.23
C PRO A 148 -2.48 23.39 6.38
N ALA A 149 -1.24 22.91 6.23
CA ALA A 149 -0.23 23.57 5.40
C ALA A 149 -0.57 23.47 3.91
N LEU A 150 -1.09 22.32 3.47
CA LEU A 150 -1.58 22.13 2.10
C LEU A 150 -2.72 23.08 1.77
N GLN A 151 -3.65 23.27 2.70
CA GLN A 151 -4.79 24.18 2.55
C GLN A 151 -4.34 25.64 2.49
N ALA A 152 -3.48 26.07 3.42
CA ALA A 152 -2.98 27.45 3.49
C ALA A 152 -2.26 27.91 2.21
N GLY A 153 -1.52 27.01 1.55
CA GLY A 153 -0.83 27.34 0.32
C GLY A 153 -1.73 27.38 -0.93
N ALA A 154 -3.00 26.96 -0.84
CA ALA A 154 -3.78 26.57 -2.02
C ALA A 154 -4.52 27.74 -2.66
N ARG A 155 -4.38 27.87 -3.98
CA ARG A 155 -5.19 28.78 -4.80
C ARG A 155 -6.05 27.92 -5.73
N GLY A 156 -7.32 27.73 -5.36
CA GLY A 156 -8.34 27.09 -6.23
C GLY A 156 -8.55 25.57 -6.07
N VAL A 157 -7.89 24.91 -5.12
CA VAL A 157 -8.22 23.53 -4.71
C VAL A 157 -8.34 23.53 -3.20
N ASP A 158 -9.48 23.10 -2.68
CA ASP A 158 -9.70 23.01 -1.24
C ASP A 158 -9.20 21.64 -0.76
N TRP A 159 -8.14 21.64 0.05
CA TRP A 159 -7.53 20.43 0.62
C TRP A 159 -8.19 20.08 1.96
N VAL A 160 -9.53 20.15 2.00
CA VAL A 160 -10.31 19.83 3.19
C VAL A 160 -10.39 18.33 3.35
N ILE A 161 -10.13 17.87 4.57
CA ILE A 161 -10.30 16.47 4.93
C ILE A 161 -11.79 16.17 5.06
N ASP A 162 -12.20 15.09 4.41
CA ASP A 162 -13.44 14.41 4.71
C ASP A 162 -13.29 13.60 6.01
N GLU A 163 -13.89 14.08 7.09
CA GLU A 163 -13.81 13.46 8.41
C GLU A 163 -14.43 12.05 8.45
N GLU A 164 -15.43 11.76 7.64
CA GLU A 164 -16.03 10.41 7.57
C GLU A 164 -15.06 9.43 6.92
N VAL A 165 -14.43 9.84 5.82
CA VAL A 165 -13.39 9.05 5.15
C VAL A 165 -12.18 8.88 6.07
N LEU A 166 -11.76 9.94 6.77
CA LEU A 166 -10.66 9.88 7.72
C LEU A 166 -10.93 8.85 8.83
N ALA A 167 -12.13 8.88 9.43
CA ALA A 167 -12.52 7.93 10.47
C ALA A 167 -12.49 6.48 9.94
N ALA A 168 -13.09 6.24 8.77
CA ALA A 168 -13.12 4.92 8.13
C ALA A 168 -11.72 4.41 7.72
N LEU A 169 -10.81 5.31 7.35
CA LEU A 169 -9.42 4.93 7.06
C LEU A 169 -8.67 4.57 8.33
N ARG A 170 -8.91 5.28 9.43
CA ARG A 170 -8.25 5.05 10.74
C ARG A 170 -8.68 3.74 11.39
N ASP A 171 -9.97 3.41 11.33
CA ASP A 171 -10.51 2.17 11.91
C ASP A 171 -10.37 0.96 10.96
N GLY A 172 -9.97 1.20 9.71
CA GLY A 172 -9.78 0.18 8.69
C GLY A 172 -11.06 -0.32 8.03
N SER A 173 -12.20 0.36 8.23
CA SER A 173 -13.50 0.04 7.65
C SER A 173 -13.75 0.66 6.27
N TYR A 174 -12.85 1.53 5.78
CA TYR A 174 -12.98 2.18 4.48
C TYR A 174 -13.21 1.19 3.33
N ASP A 175 -14.33 1.36 2.63
CA ASP A 175 -14.77 0.52 1.52
C ASP A 175 -14.92 1.28 0.19
N GLY A 176 -14.49 2.54 0.14
CA GLY A 176 -14.54 3.41 -1.05
C GLY A 176 -13.53 3.04 -2.14
N PRO A 177 -13.30 3.93 -3.13
CA PRO A 177 -12.36 3.71 -4.22
C PRO A 177 -10.97 3.29 -3.73
N GLY A 178 -10.43 2.22 -4.30
CA GLY A 178 -9.11 1.68 -3.96
C GLY A 178 -9.10 0.62 -2.85
N SER A 179 -10.20 0.45 -2.11
CA SER A 179 -10.30 -0.54 -1.02
C SER A 179 -10.26 -2.00 -1.48
N ARG A 180 -10.55 -2.27 -2.76
CA ARG A 180 -10.65 -3.63 -3.33
C ARG A 180 -9.87 -3.75 -4.63
N ILE A 181 -9.40 -4.96 -4.91
CA ILE A 181 -8.82 -5.30 -6.22
C ILE A 181 -9.97 -5.43 -7.22
N VAL A 182 -10.02 -4.51 -8.19
CA VAL A 182 -11.00 -4.59 -9.29
C VAL A 182 -10.43 -5.46 -10.40
N PRO A 183 -11.08 -6.58 -10.77
CA PRO A 183 -10.67 -7.40 -11.90
C PRO A 183 -10.63 -6.57 -13.18
N ARG A 184 -9.57 -6.71 -13.98
CA ARG A 184 -9.46 -6.05 -15.30
C ARG A 184 -9.58 -7.09 -16.43
N GLY A 185 -10.09 -6.66 -17.59
CA GLY A 185 -10.18 -7.49 -18.80
C GLY A 185 -11.35 -8.50 -18.77
N LYS A 186 -11.18 -9.67 -19.39
CA LYS A 186 -12.26 -10.69 -19.54
C LYS A 186 -12.90 -11.12 -18.22
N ALA A 187 -12.18 -11.01 -17.09
CA ALA A 187 -12.70 -11.31 -15.77
C ALA A 187 -13.70 -10.26 -15.25
N ALA A 188 -13.63 -9.01 -15.72
CA ALA A 188 -14.59 -7.95 -15.37
C ALA A 188 -16.00 -8.25 -15.95
N ASN A 189 -16.07 -8.86 -17.13
CA ASN A 189 -17.33 -9.18 -17.81
C ASN A 189 -18.14 -10.30 -17.11
N LYS A 190 -17.52 -11.10 -16.23
CA LYS A 190 -18.20 -12.17 -15.50
C LYS A 190 -18.84 -11.74 -14.17
N VAL A 191 -18.52 -10.53 -13.69
CA VAL A 191 -19.05 -10.00 -12.41
C VAL A 191 -20.23 -9.05 -12.68
N ALA A 192 -20.46 -8.69 -13.94
CA ALA A 192 -21.55 -7.81 -14.39
C ALA A 192 -22.76 -8.58 -14.95
N GLU A 193 -22.78 -9.91 -14.79
CA GLU A 193 -23.88 -10.81 -15.15
C GLU A 193 -24.44 -11.43 -13.86
#